data_AF-A0A1M7LA44-F1
#
_entry.id   AF-A0A1M7LA44-F1
#
_cell.length_a   1.000
_cell.length_b   1.000
_cell.length_c   1.000
_cell.angle_alpha   90.00
_cell.angle_beta   90.00
_cell.angle_gamma   90.00
#
_symmetry.space_group_name_H-M   'P 1'
#
loop_
_entity.id
_entity.type
_entity.pdbx_description
1 polymer ?
#
loop_
_entity_poly.entity_id
_entity_poly.type
_entity_poly.pdbx_seq_one_letter_code
_entity_poly.pdbx_strand_id
1 'polypeptide(L)'
;MKNILYFSLLFLLIFGCSVQKEPVFVKVDNVKVVSFAADTIKLKAIAFFENPNEVGGKISTDDLAVFVNDTEVAQIFSEDFKVPARDNFSIPLIAHIPTKNFLNSNKNGMLEGLINSFISKKISVRIKGNLEYVVFGFKRDFLVDKTEEIKIKF
;
A
#
# COMPACT_ATOMS: atom_id res chain seq x y z
N MET A 1 -30.91 27.03 33.72
CA MET A 1 -31.19 25.70 33.11
C MET A 1 -31.08 25.69 31.58
N LYS A 2 -31.53 26.73 30.86
CA LYS A 2 -31.36 26.86 29.39
C LYS A 2 -29.91 26.65 28.90
N ASN A 3 -28.94 27.22 29.61
CA ASN A 3 -27.51 27.12 29.25
C ASN A 3 -26.94 25.70 29.38
N ILE A 4 -27.46 24.87 30.29
CA ILE A 4 -27.04 23.47 30.47
C ILE A 4 -27.57 22.62 29.31
N LEU A 5 -28.78 22.89 28.83
CA LEU A 5 -29.34 22.23 27.64
C LEU A 5 -28.51 22.56 26.38
N TYR A 6 -28.10 23.82 26.19
CA TYR A 6 -27.21 24.19 25.09
C TYR A 6 -25.84 23.51 25.18
N PHE A 7 -25.27 23.41 26.39
CA PHE A 7 -23.99 22.73 26.59
C PHE A 7 -24.09 21.21 26.38
N SER A 8 -25.18 20.59 26.84
CA SER A 8 -25.46 19.16 26.63
C SER A 8 -25.69 18.85 25.16
N LEU A 9 -26.42 19.71 24.43
CA LEU A 9 -26.63 19.55 22.99
C LEU A 9 -25.31 19.72 22.21
N LEU A 10 -24.47 20.68 22.60
CA LEU A 10 -23.13 20.85 22.03
C LEU A 10 -22.22 19.65 22.32
N PHE A 11 -22.30 19.09 23.52
CA PHE A 11 -21.55 17.90 23.91
C PHE A 11 -21.99 16.67 23.10
N LEU A 12 -23.28 16.46 22.86
CA LEU A 12 -23.77 15.37 21.99
C LEU A 12 -23.27 15.47 20.54
N LEU A 13 -23.05 16.68 20.02
CA LEU A 13 -22.54 16.88 18.65
C LEU A 13 -21.07 16.48 18.48
N ILE A 14 -20.27 16.48 19.55
CA ILE A 14 -18.82 16.15 19.47
C ILE A 14 -18.52 14.64 19.62
N PHE A 15 -19.42 13.81 20.16
CA PHE A 15 -19.17 12.36 20.32
C PHE A 15 -19.64 11.50 19.13
N GLY A 16 -20.35 12.07 18.16
CA GLY A 16 -20.86 11.32 17.01
C GLY A 16 -19.80 10.99 15.94
N CYS A 17 -18.67 11.70 15.94
CA CYS A 17 -17.71 11.62 14.86
C CYS A 17 -16.78 10.41 15.03
N SER A 18 -16.81 9.48 14.07
CA SER A 18 -15.88 8.35 14.04
C SER A 18 -14.56 8.82 13.40
N VAL A 19 -13.56 9.06 14.24
CA VAL A 19 -12.26 9.64 13.82
C VAL A 19 -11.07 8.71 14.05
N GLN A 20 -11.32 7.45 14.40
CA GLN A 20 -10.34 6.56 15.01
C GLN A 20 -10.28 5.14 14.42
N LYS A 21 -10.88 4.92 13.26
CA LYS A 21 -10.84 3.63 12.54
C LYS A 21 -9.60 3.55 11.65
N GLU A 22 -9.09 2.35 11.47
CA GLU A 22 -8.01 2.09 10.52
C GLU A 22 -8.49 2.21 9.06
N PRO A 23 -7.66 2.72 8.13
CA PRO A 23 -7.95 2.63 6.71
C PRO A 23 -8.11 1.16 6.28
N VAL A 24 -9.14 0.90 5.48
CA VAL A 24 -9.45 -0.46 5.03
C VAL A 24 -8.73 -0.72 3.72
N PHE A 25 -7.89 -1.75 3.68
CA PHE A 25 -7.27 -2.22 2.43
C PHE A 25 -8.33 -2.81 1.50
N VAL A 26 -8.36 -2.33 0.26
CA VAL A 26 -9.32 -2.78 -0.76
C VAL A 26 -8.65 -3.77 -1.72
N LYS A 27 -7.56 -3.37 -2.37
CA LYS A 27 -6.82 -4.18 -3.37
C LYS A 27 -5.51 -3.53 -3.81
N VAL A 28 -4.70 -4.26 -4.55
CA VAL A 28 -3.59 -3.78 -5.38
C VAL A 28 -3.95 -3.99 -6.84
N ASP A 29 -3.84 -2.94 -7.64
CA ASP A 29 -4.11 -2.99 -9.08
C ASP A 29 -3.05 -2.20 -9.86
N ASN A 30 -3.21 -2.15 -11.19
CA ASN A 30 -2.35 -1.38 -12.09
C ASN A 30 -0.86 -1.75 -12.00
N VAL A 31 -0.57 -3.05 -11.80
CA VAL A 31 0.81 -3.55 -11.82
C VAL A 31 1.36 -3.46 -13.24
N LYS A 32 2.45 -2.71 -13.38
CA LYS A 32 3.13 -2.46 -14.66
C LYS A 32 4.64 -2.58 -14.49
N VAL A 33 5.30 -3.08 -15.53
CA VAL A 33 6.76 -3.00 -15.65
C VAL A 33 7.11 -1.58 -16.11
N VAL A 34 7.83 -0.83 -15.28
CA VAL A 34 8.31 0.53 -15.61
C VAL A 34 9.59 0.46 -16.42
N SER A 35 10.51 -0.41 -16.04
CA SER A 35 11.76 -0.63 -16.77
C SER A 35 12.33 -2.01 -16.49
N PHE A 36 13.05 -2.54 -17.47
CA PHE A 36 13.82 -3.77 -17.36
C PHE A 36 15.29 -3.46 -17.63
N ALA A 37 16.17 -3.81 -16.69
CA ALA A 37 17.62 -3.76 -16.83
C ALA A 37 18.20 -5.14 -16.54
N ALA A 38 19.46 -5.36 -16.93
CA ALA A 38 20.13 -6.65 -16.77
C ALA A 38 20.17 -7.13 -15.30
N ASP A 39 20.23 -6.21 -14.35
CA ASP A 39 20.36 -6.47 -12.91
C ASP A 39 19.09 -6.15 -12.10
N THR A 40 18.13 -5.39 -12.64
CA THR A 40 16.96 -4.90 -11.91
C THR A 40 15.71 -4.78 -12.79
N ILE A 41 14.56 -5.23 -12.28
CA ILE A 41 13.24 -4.95 -12.85
C ILE A 41 12.54 -3.92 -11.97
N LYS A 42 12.07 -2.83 -12.55
CA LYS A 42 11.25 -1.83 -11.86
C LYS A 42 9.78 -2.11 -12.12
N LEU A 43 9.02 -2.36 -11.05
CA LEU A 43 7.56 -2.49 -11.13
C LEU A 43 6.89 -1.29 -10.44
N LYS A 44 5.74 -0.89 -10.98
CA LYS A 44 4.84 0.06 -10.34
C LYS A 44 3.49 -0.60 -10.13
N ALA A 45 2.89 -0.38 -8.97
CA ALA A 45 1.54 -0.81 -8.64
C ALA A 45 0.79 0.32 -7.92
N ILE A 46 -0.51 0.14 -7.72
CA ILE A 46 -1.34 1.06 -6.94
C ILE A 46 -2.10 0.24 -5.90
N ALA A 47 -1.88 0.51 -4.62
CA ALA A 47 -2.70 -0.01 -3.55
C ALA A 47 -3.88 0.94 -3.28
N PHE A 48 -5.08 0.39 -3.16
CA PHE A 48 -6.32 1.11 -2.92
C PHE A 48 -6.80 0.86 -1.49
N PHE A 49 -7.24 1.93 -0.85
CA PHE A 49 -7.71 1.94 0.52
C PHE A 49 -9.00 2.78 0.61
N GLU A 50 -9.81 2.49 1.62
CA GLU A 50 -10.96 3.28 2.02
C GLU A 50 -10.68 3.93 3.37
N ASN A 51 -10.96 5.23 3.53
CA ASN A 51 -10.98 5.86 4.84
C ASN A 51 -12.40 5.82 5.43
N PRO A 52 -12.69 4.97 6.43
CA PRO A 52 -14.01 4.91 7.04
C PRO A 52 -14.29 6.07 8.02
N ASN A 53 -13.33 6.97 8.24
CA ASN A 53 -13.47 8.10 9.16
C ASN A 53 -14.09 9.32 8.48
N GLU A 54 -14.85 10.10 9.24
CA GLU A 54 -15.46 11.36 8.76
C GLU A 54 -14.44 12.50 8.58
N VAL A 55 -13.18 12.23 8.93
CA VAL A 55 -12.07 13.18 8.88
C VAL A 55 -10.93 12.59 8.06
N GLY A 56 -10.29 13.46 7.28
CA GLY A 56 -9.07 13.15 6.56
C GLY A 56 -7.83 13.29 7.44
N GLY A 57 -6.68 12.95 6.87
CA GLY A 57 -5.41 12.97 7.58
C GLY A 57 -4.24 12.82 6.63
N LYS A 58 -3.14 12.33 7.17
CA LYS A 58 -1.96 11.94 6.40
C LYS A 58 -1.52 10.54 6.76
N ILE A 59 -1.01 9.80 5.79
CA ILE A 59 -0.30 8.54 6.03
C ILE A 59 1.15 8.74 5.67
N SER A 60 2.02 8.44 6.63
CA SER A 60 3.46 8.32 6.44
C SER A 60 3.83 6.84 6.49
N THR A 61 4.83 6.43 5.72
CA THR A 61 5.29 5.04 5.69
C THR A 61 6.77 5.04 6.02
N ASP A 62 7.13 4.50 7.18
CA ASP A 62 8.54 4.48 7.57
C ASP A 62 9.28 3.31 6.90
N ASP A 63 8.62 2.18 6.63
CA ASP A 63 9.20 1.04 5.89
C ASP A 63 8.10 0.04 5.48
N LEU A 64 7.55 0.17 4.27
CA LEU A 64 6.72 -0.89 3.67
C LEU A 64 7.61 -1.81 2.82
N ALA A 65 7.64 -3.09 3.18
CA ALA A 65 8.29 -4.14 2.43
C ALA A 65 7.30 -4.78 1.44
N VAL A 66 7.75 -5.02 0.21
CA VAL A 66 7.00 -5.78 -0.79
C VAL A 66 7.69 -7.09 -1.05
N PHE A 67 6.93 -8.17 -1.01
CA PHE A 67 7.36 -9.51 -1.31
C PHE A 67 6.71 -9.97 -2.61
N VAL A 68 7.49 -10.59 -3.49
CA VAL A 68 7.00 -11.27 -4.70
C VAL A 68 7.39 -12.73 -4.58
N ASN A 69 6.39 -13.62 -4.59
CA ASN A 69 6.58 -15.06 -4.33
C ASN A 69 7.46 -15.31 -3.10
N ASP A 70 7.11 -14.66 -1.99
CA ASP A 70 7.79 -14.74 -0.68
C ASP A 70 9.24 -14.22 -0.63
N THR A 71 9.75 -13.66 -1.73
CA THR A 71 11.05 -12.98 -1.75
C THR A 71 10.83 -11.48 -1.54
N GLU A 72 11.51 -10.88 -0.59
CA GLU A 72 11.50 -9.42 -0.41
C GLU A 72 12.18 -8.74 -1.59
N VAL A 73 11.46 -7.87 -2.28
CA VAL A 73 11.90 -7.26 -3.55
C VAL A 73 11.66 -5.76 -3.62
N ALA A 74 11.18 -5.14 -2.55
CA ALA A 74 11.09 -3.68 -2.47
C ALA A 74 11.08 -3.16 -1.04
N GLN A 75 11.69 -1.99 -0.88
CA GLN A 75 11.29 -0.99 0.10
C GLN A 75 10.53 0.10 -0.67
N ILE A 76 9.32 0.43 -0.21
CA ILE A 76 8.53 1.51 -0.78
C ILE A 76 8.96 2.82 -0.12
N PHE A 77 9.54 3.71 -0.93
CA PHE A 77 9.75 5.10 -0.52
C PHE A 77 8.45 5.87 -0.75
N SER A 78 7.90 6.46 0.30
CA SER A 78 6.79 7.39 0.14
C SER A 78 7.00 8.67 0.93
N GLU A 79 6.67 9.77 0.27
CA GLU A 79 6.31 11.01 0.92
C GLU A 79 4.96 10.85 1.62
N ASP A 80 4.67 11.69 2.63
CA ASP A 80 3.37 11.72 3.29
C ASP A 80 2.21 11.81 2.29
N PHE A 81 1.27 10.87 2.33
CA PHE A 81 0.07 10.88 1.50
C PHE A 81 -1.09 11.53 2.22
N LYS A 82 -1.83 12.40 1.53
CA LYS A 82 -3.08 12.94 2.04
C LYS A 82 -4.19 11.89 1.95
N VAL A 83 -4.87 11.67 3.06
CA VAL A 83 -6.06 10.81 3.15
C VAL A 83 -7.30 11.69 3.16
N PRO A 84 -8.23 11.52 2.20
CA PRO A 84 -9.50 12.25 2.17
C PRO A 84 -10.45 11.76 3.27
N ALA A 85 -11.40 12.60 3.67
CA ALA A 85 -12.45 12.23 4.62
C ALA A 85 -13.50 11.34 3.93
N ARG A 86 -13.82 10.19 4.54
CA ARG A 86 -14.89 9.27 4.12
C ARG A 86 -14.89 8.94 2.62
N ASP A 87 -13.70 8.67 2.09
CA ASP A 87 -13.51 8.43 0.66
C ASP A 87 -12.37 7.42 0.42
N ASN A 88 -12.30 6.94 -0.81
CA ASN A 88 -11.25 6.07 -1.29
C ASN A 88 -9.98 6.87 -1.61
N PHE A 89 -8.84 6.25 -1.38
CA PHE A 89 -7.55 6.80 -1.75
C PHE A 89 -6.61 5.71 -2.24
N SER A 90 -5.51 6.12 -2.85
CA SER A 90 -4.57 5.18 -3.46
C SER A 90 -3.13 5.58 -3.19
N ILE A 91 -2.30 4.58 -2.92
CA ILE A 91 -0.88 4.73 -2.65
C ILE A 91 -0.10 4.10 -3.81
N PRO A 92 0.73 4.87 -4.55
CA PRO A 92 1.60 4.31 -5.57
C PRO A 92 2.73 3.50 -4.92
N LEU A 93 2.94 2.29 -5.39
CA LEU A 93 4.00 1.40 -4.92
C LEU A 93 5.05 1.25 -6.01
N ILE A 94 6.32 1.36 -5.64
CA ILE A 94 7.45 1.16 -6.56
C ILE A 94 8.31 0.02 -6.00
N ALA A 95 8.54 -1.01 -6.81
CA ALA A 95 9.37 -2.15 -6.47
C ALA A 95 10.60 -2.26 -7.37
N HIS A 96 11.74 -2.56 -6.75
CA HIS A 96 13.04 -2.73 -7.41
C HIS A 96 13.51 -4.17 -7.22
N ILE A 97 13.17 -5.03 -8.17
CA ILE A 97 13.43 -6.47 -8.08
C ILE A 97 14.84 -6.76 -8.64
N PRO A 98 15.82 -7.17 -7.81
CA PRO A 98 17.14 -7.55 -8.32
C PRO A 98 17.02 -8.85 -9.11
N THR A 99 17.36 -8.85 -10.39
CA THR A 99 17.29 -10.05 -11.24
C THR A 99 18.30 -11.10 -10.80
N LYS A 100 19.44 -10.68 -10.22
CA LYS A 100 20.52 -11.57 -9.74
C LYS A 100 20.03 -12.62 -8.74
N ASN A 101 19.07 -12.28 -7.88
CA ASN A 101 18.50 -13.21 -6.90
C ASN A 101 17.65 -14.31 -7.55
N PHE A 102 17.18 -14.09 -8.78
CA PHE A 102 16.37 -15.04 -9.56
C PHE A 102 17.13 -15.67 -10.74
N LEU A 103 18.36 -15.23 -11.02
CA LEU A 103 19.19 -15.63 -12.17
C LEU A 103 20.19 -16.77 -11.89
N ASN A 104 20.18 -17.37 -10.69
CA ASN A 104 21.03 -18.53 -10.39
C ASN A 104 20.43 -19.85 -10.89
N SER A 105 20.15 -19.94 -12.19
CA SER A 105 20.13 -21.21 -12.90
C SER A 105 20.55 -21.03 -14.38
N ASN A 106 21.06 -22.11 -14.93
CA ASN A 106 21.83 -22.36 -16.16
C ASN A 106 22.22 -21.30 -17.20
N LYS A 107 23.46 -21.51 -17.67
CA LYS A 107 24.34 -20.70 -18.53
C LYS A 107 23.86 -20.33 -19.94
N ASN A 108 22.73 -20.80 -20.47
CA ASN A 108 22.37 -20.56 -21.87
C ASN A 108 20.87 -20.19 -22.01
N GLY A 109 20.55 -18.90 -22.19
CA GLY A 109 19.24 -18.44 -22.71
C GLY A 109 18.10 -18.15 -21.71
N MET A 110 18.39 -17.81 -20.45
CA MET A 110 17.37 -17.87 -19.39
C MET A 110 16.58 -16.57 -19.08
N LEU A 111 16.98 -15.42 -19.61
CA LEU A 111 16.21 -14.16 -19.44
C LEU A 111 14.83 -14.24 -20.12
N GLU A 112 14.75 -14.94 -21.26
CA GLU A 112 13.51 -15.18 -22.02
C GLU A 112 12.53 -16.08 -21.24
N GLY A 113 13.05 -17.02 -20.43
CA GLY A 113 12.26 -17.90 -19.57
C GLY A 113 11.70 -17.23 -18.31
N LEU A 114 12.45 -16.31 -17.70
CA LEU A 114 11.96 -15.51 -16.56
C LEU A 114 10.91 -14.50 -17.01
N ILE A 115 11.14 -13.83 -18.13
CA ILE A 115 10.15 -12.94 -18.75
C ILE A 115 8.87 -13.73 -19.06
N ASN A 116 8.96 -14.91 -19.69
CA ASN A 116 7.79 -15.78 -19.90
C ASN A 116 7.13 -16.29 -18.61
N SER A 117 7.89 -16.51 -17.53
CA SER A 117 7.34 -16.94 -16.24
C SER A 117 6.55 -15.82 -15.54
N PHE A 118 7.05 -14.58 -15.59
CA PHE A 118 6.34 -13.40 -15.10
C PHE A 118 5.15 -12.99 -16.01
N ILE A 119 5.24 -13.26 -17.32
CA ILE A 119 4.18 -13.01 -18.31
C ILE A 119 3.02 -14.01 -18.20
N SER A 120 3.32 -15.30 -17.98
CA SER A 120 2.33 -16.39 -18.10
C SER A 120 1.73 -16.87 -16.78
N LYS A 121 2.36 -16.56 -15.63
CA LYS A 121 1.90 -17.02 -14.31
C LYS A 121 1.41 -15.86 -13.45
N LYS A 122 0.41 -16.15 -12.61
CA LYS A 122 0.03 -15.27 -11.52
C LYS A 122 1.22 -15.14 -10.57
N ILE A 123 1.55 -13.91 -10.17
CA ILE A 123 2.55 -13.64 -9.14
C ILE A 123 1.85 -13.36 -7.82
N SER A 124 2.35 -13.92 -6.73
CA SER A 124 1.90 -13.57 -5.39
C SER A 124 2.63 -12.30 -4.95
N VAL A 125 1.90 -11.24 -4.66
CA VAL A 125 2.44 -9.98 -4.15
C VAL A 125 1.95 -9.79 -2.73
N ARG A 126 2.87 -9.70 -1.77
CA ARG A 126 2.55 -9.42 -0.36
C ARG A 126 3.13 -8.09 0.05
N ILE A 127 2.30 -7.22 0.60
CA ILE A 127 2.70 -5.94 1.18
C ILE A 127 2.69 -6.11 2.69
N LYS A 128 3.82 -5.79 3.32
CA LYS A 128 3.97 -5.89 4.77
C LYS A 128 4.68 -4.67 5.34
N GLY A 129 4.16 -4.11 6.42
CA GLY A 129 4.83 -3.03 7.16
C GLY A 129 3.85 -2.22 7.99
N ASN A 130 4.33 -1.10 8.53
CA ASN A 130 3.53 -0.21 9.36
C ASN A 130 3.14 1.06 8.59
N LEU A 131 1.87 1.47 8.71
CA LEU A 131 1.37 2.75 8.23
C LEU A 131 1.12 3.66 9.44
N GLU A 132 1.76 4.83 9.47
CA GLU A 132 1.48 5.84 10.48
C GLU A 132 0.41 6.80 9.95
N TYR A 133 -0.78 6.77 10.54
CA TYR A 133 -1.86 7.72 10.25
C TYR A 133 -1.85 8.89 11.23
N VAL A 134 -1.85 10.09 10.69
CA VAL A 134 -1.83 11.34 11.45
C VAL A 134 -3.08 12.17 11.18
N VAL A 135 -3.84 12.47 12.24
CA VAL A 135 -5.03 13.31 12.19
C VAL A 135 -5.11 14.22 13.42
N PHE A 136 -5.27 15.53 13.21
CA PHE A 136 -5.29 16.54 14.29
C PHE A 136 -4.14 16.43 15.32
N GLY A 137 -2.96 15.98 14.90
CA GLY A 137 -1.80 15.78 15.78
C GLY A 137 -1.77 14.45 16.54
N PHE A 138 -2.82 13.63 16.44
CA PHE A 138 -2.83 12.26 16.93
C PHE A 138 -2.24 11.33 15.88
N LYS A 139 -1.37 10.42 16.32
CA LYS A 139 -0.72 9.40 15.50
C LYS A 139 -1.29 8.02 15.83
N ARG A 140 -1.43 7.17 14.82
CA ARG A 140 -1.78 5.75 14.97
C ARG A 140 -1.06 4.88 13.96
N ASP A 141 -0.59 3.75 14.45
CA ASP A 141 0.09 2.73 13.68
C ASP A 141 -0.87 1.64 13.24
N PHE A 142 -0.79 1.26 11.97
CA PHE A 142 -1.56 0.17 11.39
C PHE A 142 -0.63 -0.82 10.69
N LEU A 143 -0.68 -2.08 11.14
CA LEU A 143 0.05 -3.16 10.49
C LEU A 143 -0.68 -3.62 9.24
N VAL A 144 -0.02 -3.44 8.10
CA VAL A 144 -0.44 -4.02 6.83
C VAL A 144 0.30 -5.34 6.65
N ASP A 145 -0.46 -6.40 6.38
CA ASP A 145 0.05 -7.68 5.93
C ASP A 145 -0.99 -8.30 4.99
N LYS A 146 -0.86 -8.01 3.69
CA LYS A 146 -1.85 -8.36 2.67
C LYS A 146 -1.16 -8.98 1.47
N THR A 147 -1.68 -10.13 1.05
CA THR A 147 -1.20 -10.88 -0.12
C THR A 147 -2.28 -10.89 -1.20
N GLU A 148 -1.90 -10.64 -2.44
CA GLU A 148 -2.78 -10.65 -3.59
C GLU A 148 -2.12 -11.33 -4.78
N GLU A 149 -2.88 -12.15 -5.52
CA GLU A 149 -2.41 -12.77 -6.76
C GLU A 149 -2.66 -11.85 -7.94
N ILE A 150 -1.60 -11.45 -8.63
CA ILE A 150 -1.69 -10.49 -9.73
C ILE A 150 -1.25 -11.16 -11.03
N LYS A 151 -1.98 -10.90 -12.11
CA LYS A 151 -1.54 -11.23 -13.47
C LYS A 151 -0.88 -9.99 -14.07
N ILE A 152 0.39 -10.10 -14.43
CA ILE A 152 1.08 -9.03 -15.14
C ILE A 152 0.52 -8.96 -16.56
N LYS A 153 -0.02 -7.81 -16.94
CA LYS A 153 -0.39 -7.50 -18.32
C LYS A 153 0.70 -6.60 -18.90
N PHE A 154 1.31 -7.05 -19.99
CA PHE A 154 2.26 -6.25 -20.77
C PHE A 154 1.50 -5.36 -21.76
#